data_AF-A0A8J6XW91-F1
#
_entry.id   AF-A0A8J6XW91-F1
#
_cell.length_a   1.000
_cell.length_b   1.000
_cell.length_c   1.000
_cell.angle_alpha   90.00
_cell.angle_beta   90.00
_cell.angle_gamma   90.00
#
_symmetry.space_group_name_H-M   'P 1'
#
loop_
_entity.id
_entity.type
_entity.pdbx_description
1 polymer ?
#
loop_
_entity_poly.entity_id
_entity_poly.type
_entity_poly.pdbx_seq_one_letter_code
_entity_poly.pdbx_strand_id
1 'polypeptide(L)'
;MKNLKSLKVVAAVLIALAMLAAPALAAGQDLTVGKFLIEIAKVKQLDAVDALTARNSLARVGIRVGNLDLDKGLTQGDVVVISTAAGLPMSTSTPEATFDNEQMITFISTFGPELGGSDDENKARGEKPKVDPRDKGKGLKKGLYKSPSEPI
;
A
#
# COMPACT_ATOMS: atom_id res chain seq x y z
N MET A 1 15.20 -1.09 -44.07
CA MET A 1 14.69 -0.46 -42.83
C MET A 1 13.32 -1.06 -42.51
N LYS A 2 13.24 -2.00 -41.56
CA LYS A 2 11.97 -2.57 -41.08
C LYS A 2 12.01 -2.52 -39.55
N ASN A 3 11.20 -1.63 -38.99
CA ASN A 3 11.21 -1.27 -37.59
C ASN A 3 10.58 -2.38 -36.74
N LEU A 4 11.40 -3.13 -36.00
CA LEU A 4 10.94 -3.97 -34.90
C LEU A 4 10.55 -3.04 -33.75
N LYS A 5 9.26 -2.76 -33.60
CA LYS A 5 8.71 -2.13 -32.40
C LYS A 5 8.85 -3.13 -31.27
N SER A 6 9.74 -2.81 -30.35
CA SER A 6 10.02 -3.53 -29.11
C SER A 6 8.72 -3.80 -28.34
N LEU A 7 8.32 -5.07 -28.37
CA LEU A 7 7.25 -5.64 -27.58
C LEU A 7 7.67 -5.51 -26.11
N LYS A 8 7.01 -4.61 -25.36
CA LYS A 8 7.21 -4.49 -23.91
C LYS A 8 6.76 -5.79 -23.27
N VAL A 9 7.72 -6.60 -22.82
CA VAL A 9 7.50 -7.81 -22.04
C VAL A 9 6.87 -7.39 -20.71
N VAL A 10 5.56 -7.60 -20.58
CA VAL A 10 4.87 -7.52 -19.29
C VAL A 10 5.29 -8.75 -18.50
N ALA A 11 6.26 -8.57 -17.62
CA ALA A 11 6.68 -9.60 -16.68
C ALA A 11 5.54 -9.82 -15.67
N ALA A 12 4.77 -10.89 -15.85
CA ALA A 12 3.80 -11.34 -14.87
C ALA A 12 4.56 -11.92 -13.67
N VAL A 13 4.50 -11.24 -12.52
CA VAL A 13 5.08 -11.73 -11.27
C VAL A 13 4.06 -12.66 -10.61
N LEU A 14 4.35 -13.97 -10.63
CA LEU A 14 3.59 -14.99 -9.92
C LEU A 14 4.06 -15.02 -8.46
N ILE A 15 3.33 -14.36 -7.56
CA ILE A 15 3.56 -14.49 -6.12
C ILE A 15 2.64 -15.60 -5.60
N ALA A 16 3.20 -16.80 -5.47
CA ALA A 16 2.53 -17.92 -4.82
C ALA A 16 2.54 -17.68 -3.30
N LEU A 17 1.45 -17.09 -2.77
CA LEU A 17 1.16 -17.07 -1.33
C LEU A 17 0.74 -18.48 -0.87
N ALA A 18 1.71 -19.40 -0.81
CA ALA A 18 1.54 -20.69 -0.18
C ALA A 18 1.71 -20.53 1.34
N MET A 19 0.70 -19.97 2.01
CA MET A 19 0.61 -20.05 3.48
C MET A 19 -0.40 -21.14 3.84
N LEU A 20 0.07 -22.07 4.67
CA LEU A 20 -0.65 -23.25 5.13
C LEU A 20 -2.09 -22.90 5.54
N ALA A 21 -3.05 -23.63 4.99
CA ALA A 21 -4.44 -23.63 5.42
C ALA A 21 -4.55 -24.22 6.84
N ALA A 22 -4.26 -23.42 7.86
CA ALA A 22 -4.77 -23.66 9.20
C ALA A 22 -6.21 -23.11 9.26
N PRO A 23 -7.18 -23.84 9.82
CA PRO A 23 -8.53 -23.30 10.02
C PRO A 23 -8.45 -22.19 11.06
N ALA A 24 -8.46 -20.95 10.60
CA ALA A 24 -8.46 -19.76 11.44
C ALA A 24 -9.84 -19.59 12.11
N LEU A 25 -10.07 -20.34 13.18
CA LEU A 25 -11.06 -20.01 14.20
C LEU A 25 -10.46 -18.89 15.08
N ALA A 26 -10.49 -17.66 14.60
CA ALA A 26 -10.09 -16.49 15.39
C ALA A 26 -11.04 -15.32 15.12
N ALA A 27 -12.04 -15.22 16.00
CA ALA A 27 -12.79 -14.00 16.23
C ALA A 27 -11.80 -12.88 16.62
N GLY A 28 -11.60 -11.89 15.75
CA GLY A 28 -10.62 -10.84 15.99
C GLY A 28 -10.46 -9.91 14.81
N GLN A 29 -11.45 -9.03 14.61
CA GLN A 29 -11.49 -8.00 13.57
C GLN A 29 -11.48 -8.56 12.15
N ASP A 30 -12.63 -9.07 11.70
CA ASP A 30 -12.87 -9.45 10.32
C ASP A 30 -12.41 -8.33 9.38
N LEU A 31 -11.34 -8.60 8.64
CA LEU A 31 -10.90 -7.73 7.58
C LEU A 31 -11.89 -7.90 6.44
N THR A 32 -12.65 -6.85 6.17
CA THR A 32 -13.67 -6.83 5.11
C THR A 32 -13.10 -6.25 3.82
N VAL A 33 -13.74 -6.55 2.69
CA VAL A 33 -13.45 -5.88 1.41
C VAL A 33 -13.50 -4.36 1.53
N GLY A 34 -14.49 -3.81 2.23
CA GLY A 34 -14.65 -2.37 2.41
C GLY A 34 -13.45 -1.72 3.09
N LYS A 35 -12.95 -2.31 4.18
CA LYS A 35 -11.72 -1.87 4.85
C LYS A 35 -10.51 -1.88 3.93
N PHE A 36 -10.35 -2.92 3.12
CA PHE A 36 -9.24 -2.99 2.18
C PHE A 36 -9.31 -1.87 1.12
N LEU A 37 -10.49 -1.60 0.57
CA LEU A 37 -10.68 -0.49 -0.39
C LEU A 37 -10.36 0.87 0.23
N ILE A 38 -10.72 1.09 1.49
CA ILE A 38 -10.36 2.30 2.24
C ILE A 38 -8.85 2.44 2.31
N GLU A 39 -8.12 1.38 2.64
CA GLU A 39 -6.66 1.43 2.74
C GLU A 39 -6.01 1.71 1.38
N ILE A 40 -6.50 1.10 0.29
CA ILE A 40 -6.01 1.40 -1.06
C ILE A 40 -6.30 2.87 -1.43
N ALA A 41 -7.49 3.37 -1.13
CA ALA A 41 -7.84 4.77 -1.40
C ALA A 41 -6.97 5.75 -0.60
N LYS A 42 -6.67 5.46 0.68
CA LYS A 42 -5.75 6.24 1.50
C LYS A 42 -4.34 6.28 0.91
N VAL A 43 -3.80 5.14 0.49
CA VAL A 43 -2.49 5.07 -0.18
C VAL A 43 -2.45 5.97 -1.41
N LYS A 44 -3.56 6.06 -2.15
CA LYS A 44 -3.70 6.95 -3.31
C LYS A 44 -4.03 8.40 -2.96
N GLN A 45 -4.01 8.76 -1.67
CA GLN A 45 -4.37 10.08 -1.16
C GLN A 45 -5.78 10.53 -1.58
N LEU A 46 -6.71 9.57 -1.66
CA LEU A 46 -8.10 9.82 -2.01
C LEU A 46 -8.97 9.85 -0.75
N ASP A 47 -10.09 10.55 -0.84
CA ASP A 47 -11.08 10.58 0.22
C ASP A 47 -11.74 9.19 0.39
N ALA A 48 -11.76 8.70 1.62
CA ALA A 48 -12.15 7.34 1.99
C ALA A 48 -12.67 7.27 3.43
N VAL A 49 -13.68 8.08 3.75
CA VAL A 49 -14.36 8.07 5.07
C VAL A 49 -14.99 6.69 5.37
N ASP A 50 -15.56 6.07 4.33
CA ASP A 50 -16.24 4.78 4.39
C ASP A 50 -16.00 3.97 3.10
N ALA A 51 -16.42 2.70 3.10
CA ALA A 51 -16.16 1.78 2.00
C ALA A 51 -16.81 2.20 0.66
N LEU A 52 -17.99 2.82 0.72
CA LEU A 52 -18.71 3.25 -0.47
C LEU A 52 -18.08 4.52 -1.05
N THR A 53 -17.68 5.46 -0.17
CA THR A 53 -16.88 6.63 -0.56
C THR A 53 -15.55 6.20 -1.18
N ALA A 54 -14.83 5.27 -0.56
CA ALA A 54 -13.57 4.75 -1.09
C ALA A 54 -13.73 4.13 -2.49
N ARG A 55 -14.75 3.29 -2.68
CA ARG A 55 -15.08 2.69 -3.99
C ARG A 55 -15.34 3.77 -5.05
N ASN A 56 -16.12 4.79 -4.71
CA ASN A 56 -16.46 5.87 -5.63
C ASN A 56 -15.23 6.73 -5.96
N SER A 57 -14.39 7.04 -4.99
CA SER A 57 -13.14 7.78 -5.17
C SER A 57 -12.16 7.01 -6.07
N LEU A 58 -12.00 5.70 -5.85
CA LEU A 58 -11.20 4.84 -6.71
C LEU A 58 -11.73 4.81 -8.15
N ALA A 59 -13.05 4.74 -8.32
CA ALA A 59 -13.66 4.77 -9.66
C ALA A 59 -13.41 6.08 -10.41
N ARG A 60 -13.33 7.22 -9.70
CA ARG A 60 -13.02 8.54 -10.30
C ARG A 60 -11.61 8.61 -10.88
N VAL A 61 -10.67 7.86 -10.31
CA VAL A 61 -9.30 7.76 -10.83
C VAL A 61 -9.12 6.59 -11.80
N GLY A 62 -10.21 5.97 -12.25
CA GLY A 62 -10.22 4.90 -13.25
C GLY A 62 -10.12 3.48 -12.70
N ILE A 63 -10.01 3.31 -11.37
CA ILE A 63 -9.95 1.99 -10.72
C ILE A 63 -11.37 1.49 -10.49
N ARG A 64 -11.83 0.61 -11.37
CA ARG A 64 -13.18 0.04 -11.31
C ARG A 64 -13.14 -1.36 -10.74
N VAL A 65 -13.37 -1.44 -9.44
CA VAL A 65 -13.73 -2.68 -8.75
C VAL A 65 -15.20 -2.97 -9.02
N GLY A 66 -15.50 -4.21 -9.41
CA GLY A 66 -16.87 -4.65 -9.74
C GLY A 66 -17.82 -4.56 -8.55
N ASN A 67 -19.01 -5.15 -8.68
CA ASN A 67 -19.97 -5.19 -7.59
C ASN A 67 -19.54 -6.23 -6.54
N LEU A 68 -18.56 -5.87 -5.72
CA LEU A 68 -18.11 -6.64 -4.58
C LEU A 68 -18.98 -6.29 -3.38
N ASP A 69 -19.35 -7.30 -2.60
CA ASP A 69 -19.91 -7.10 -1.27
C ASP A 69 -18.84 -6.43 -0.39
N LEU A 70 -19.16 -5.32 0.25
CA LEU A 70 -18.21 -4.52 1.03
C LEU A 70 -18.09 -5.05 2.46
N ASP A 71 -19.12 -5.73 2.96
CA ASP A 71 -19.22 -6.22 4.33
C ASP A 71 -18.71 -7.67 4.46
N LYS A 72 -18.52 -8.37 3.33
CA LYS A 72 -17.94 -9.71 3.36
C LYS A 72 -16.47 -9.70 3.81
N GLY A 73 -16.06 -10.82 4.39
CA GLY A 73 -14.65 -11.10 4.70
C GLY A 73 -13.80 -11.05 3.44
N LEU A 74 -12.61 -10.48 3.57
CA LEU A 74 -11.66 -10.33 2.48
C LEU A 74 -11.00 -11.68 2.17
N THR A 75 -11.03 -12.07 0.90
CA THR A 75 -10.31 -13.25 0.41
C THR A 75 -9.14 -12.86 -0.48
N GLN A 76 -8.23 -13.80 -0.73
CA GLN A 76 -7.15 -13.58 -1.70
C GLN A 76 -7.67 -13.29 -3.11
N GLY A 77 -8.79 -13.91 -3.51
CA GLY A 77 -9.43 -13.63 -4.79
C GLY A 77 -9.88 -12.17 -4.89
N ASP A 78 -10.44 -11.61 -3.82
CA ASP A 78 -10.84 -10.21 -3.78
C ASP A 78 -9.62 -9.28 -3.87
N VAL A 79 -8.55 -9.56 -3.13
CA VAL A 79 -7.31 -8.79 -3.20
C VAL A 79 -6.77 -8.78 -4.63
N VAL A 80 -6.73 -9.93 -5.31
CA VAL A 80 -6.26 -10.02 -6.70
C VAL A 80 -7.13 -9.19 -7.64
N VAL A 81 -8.46 -9.26 -7.51
CA VAL A 81 -9.39 -8.49 -8.36
C VAL A 81 -9.17 -6.99 -8.15
N ILE A 82 -9.07 -6.55 -6.90
CA ILE A 82 -8.91 -5.13 -6.54
C ILE A 82 -7.54 -4.61 -7.00
N SER A 83 -6.47 -5.35 -6.72
CA SER A 83 -5.10 -4.99 -7.12
C SER A 83 -4.93 -4.96 -8.62
N THR A 84 -5.52 -5.92 -9.34
CA THR A 84 -5.49 -5.93 -10.82
C THR A 84 -6.24 -4.73 -11.39
N ALA A 85 -7.40 -4.38 -10.82
CA ALA A 85 -8.12 -3.18 -11.21
C ALA A 85 -7.33 -1.88 -10.90
N ALA A 86 -6.47 -1.92 -9.88
CA ALA A 86 -5.57 -0.82 -9.53
C ALA A 86 -4.28 -0.77 -10.38
N GLY A 87 -4.09 -1.72 -11.31
CA GLY A 87 -2.95 -1.77 -12.22
C GLY A 87 -1.82 -2.70 -11.78
N LEU A 88 -1.99 -3.46 -10.69
CA LEU A 88 -1.04 -4.46 -10.24
C LEU A 88 -1.45 -5.86 -10.71
N PRO A 89 -0.79 -6.45 -11.72
CA PRO A 89 -1.14 -7.77 -12.19
C PRO A 89 -0.80 -8.81 -11.12
N MET A 90 -1.83 -9.41 -10.53
CA MET A 90 -1.68 -10.45 -9.51
C MET A 90 -2.47 -11.69 -9.88
N SER A 91 -2.08 -12.82 -9.31
CA SER A 91 -2.85 -14.06 -9.39
C SER A 91 -2.66 -14.86 -8.10
N THR A 92 -3.64 -15.68 -7.77
CA THR A 92 -3.58 -16.61 -6.64
C THR A 92 -4.09 -17.97 -7.09
N SER A 93 -3.53 -19.03 -6.49
CA SER A 93 -4.04 -20.40 -6.64
C SER A 93 -5.08 -20.75 -5.56
N THR A 94 -5.29 -19.87 -4.58
CA THR A 94 -6.19 -20.08 -3.43
C THR A 94 -7.14 -18.89 -3.27
N PRO A 95 -8.05 -18.65 -4.24
CA PRO A 95 -8.91 -17.45 -4.23
C PRO A 95 -9.88 -17.39 -3.06
N GLU A 96 -10.31 -18.54 -2.53
CA GLU A 96 -11.24 -18.65 -1.41
C GLU A 96 -10.54 -18.53 -0.04
N ALA A 97 -9.21 -18.48 0.00
CA ALA A 97 -8.48 -18.35 1.25
C ALA A 97 -8.71 -16.96 1.86
N THR A 98 -9.01 -16.92 3.15
CA THR A 98 -9.14 -15.68 3.92
C THR A 98 -7.84 -14.90 3.86
N PHE A 99 -7.96 -13.58 3.71
CA PHE A 99 -6.84 -12.65 3.75
C PHE A 99 -6.89 -11.88 5.05
N ASP A 100 -5.84 -12.01 5.86
CA ASP A 100 -5.81 -11.45 7.21
C ASP A 100 -5.20 -10.03 7.24
N ASN A 101 -5.23 -9.44 8.44
CA ASN A 101 -4.74 -8.07 8.66
C ASN A 101 -3.22 -7.97 8.48
N GLU A 102 -2.45 -8.98 8.90
CA GLU A 102 -0.99 -8.99 8.79
C GLU A 102 -0.56 -9.04 7.31
N GLN A 103 -1.27 -9.83 6.50
CA GLN A 103 -1.11 -9.91 5.07
C GLN A 103 -1.47 -8.57 4.40
N MET A 104 -2.53 -7.89 4.85
CA MET A 104 -2.87 -6.55 4.36
C MET A 104 -1.79 -5.52 4.66
N ILE A 105 -1.28 -5.47 5.90
CA ILE A 105 -0.22 -4.54 6.27
C ILE A 105 1.02 -4.78 5.40
N THR A 106 1.40 -6.06 5.24
CA THR A 106 2.53 -6.45 4.40
C THR A 106 2.29 -6.08 2.93
N PHE A 107 1.07 -6.28 2.44
CA PHE A 107 0.68 -5.92 1.08
C PHE A 107 0.82 -4.41 0.84
N ILE A 108 0.24 -3.58 1.71
CA ILE A 108 0.31 -2.11 1.58
C ILE A 108 1.75 -1.61 1.72
N SER A 109 2.54 -2.19 2.64
CA SER A 109 3.95 -1.81 2.78
C SER A 109 4.78 -2.16 1.54
N THR A 110 4.46 -3.27 0.86
CA THR A 110 5.21 -3.76 -0.30
C THR A 110 4.78 -3.06 -1.59
N PHE A 111 3.47 -2.95 -1.82
CA PHE A 111 2.88 -2.49 -3.08
C PHE A 111 2.35 -1.05 -3.01
N GLY A 112 2.31 -0.44 -1.82
CA GLY A 112 1.88 0.94 -1.65
C GLY A 112 2.56 1.94 -2.60
N PRO A 113 3.89 1.88 -2.80
CA PRO A 113 4.56 2.78 -3.74
C PRO A 113 4.12 2.54 -5.20
N GLU A 114 3.92 1.30 -5.61
CA GLU A 114 3.44 0.96 -6.96
C GLU A 114 1.98 1.38 -7.19
N LEU A 115 1.19 1.41 -6.12
CA LEU A 115 -0.17 1.98 -6.13
C LEU A 115 -0.17 3.51 -6.17
N GLY A 116 0.99 4.17 -6.14
CA GLY A 116 1.14 5.63 -6.17
C GLY A 116 1.16 6.30 -4.79
N GLY A 117 1.37 5.53 -3.71
CA GLY A 117 1.70 6.08 -2.40
C GLY A 117 3.13 6.63 -2.40
N SER A 118 3.35 7.74 -1.67
CA SER A 118 4.70 8.27 -1.46
C SER A 118 5.43 7.47 -0.36
N ASP A 119 6.73 7.24 -0.53
CA ASP A 119 7.56 6.47 0.43
C ASP A 119 7.50 7.01 1.87
N ASP A 120 7.22 8.30 2.03
CA ASP A 120 7.11 8.98 3.33
C ASP A 120 5.95 8.46 4.20
N GLU A 121 4.83 8.04 3.60
CA GLU A 121 3.65 7.59 4.36
C GLU A 121 3.78 6.11 4.78
N ASN A 122 4.46 5.29 3.97
CA ASN A 122 4.70 3.87 4.29
C ASN A 122 5.73 3.70 5.43
N LYS A 123 6.71 4.60 5.55
CA LYS A 123 7.62 4.63 6.72
C LYS A 123 6.92 4.95 8.03
N ALA A 124 5.84 5.72 8.00
CA ALA A 124 5.09 6.10 9.21
C ALA A 124 4.24 4.96 9.77
N ARG A 125 3.87 3.97 8.95
CA ARG A 125 3.04 2.82 9.36
C ARG A 125 3.82 1.54 9.68
N GLY A 126 5.07 1.41 9.22
CA GLY A 126 5.84 0.16 9.30
C GLY A 126 6.85 0.03 10.44
N GLU A 127 7.33 1.11 11.05
CA GLU A 127 8.39 0.99 12.07
C GLU A 127 8.14 1.97 13.23
N LYS A 128 8.05 1.44 14.47
CA LYS A 128 8.55 2.22 15.60
C LYS A 128 10.00 2.53 15.26
N PRO A 129 10.41 3.80 15.16
CA PRO A 129 11.82 4.08 15.00
C PRO A 129 12.50 3.51 16.25
N LYS A 130 13.32 2.48 16.09
CA LYS A 130 14.39 2.25 17.06
C LYS A 130 15.31 3.46 16.87
N VAL A 131 15.03 4.51 17.65
CA VAL A 131 15.99 5.58 17.88
C VAL A 131 17.19 4.89 18.51
N ASP A 132 18.17 4.55 17.69
CA ASP A 132 19.45 4.08 18.17
C ASP A 132 20.06 5.26 18.96
N PRO A 133 20.31 5.15 20.28
CA PRO A 133 20.81 6.27 21.08
C PRO A 133 22.23 6.70 20.72
N ARG A 134 22.80 6.12 19.65
CA ARG A 134 24.19 6.31 19.23
C ARG A 134 24.36 7.14 17.96
N ASP A 135 23.30 7.65 17.36
CA ASP A 135 23.42 8.63 16.27
C ASP A 135 23.80 10.01 16.82
N LYS A 136 25.07 10.11 17.24
CA LYS A 136 25.72 11.36 17.63
C LYS A 136 25.71 12.28 16.42
N GLY A 137 24.88 13.31 16.50
CA GLY A 137 24.78 14.39 15.54
C GLY A 137 26.14 14.88 15.07
N LYS A 138 26.38 14.71 13.76
CA LYS A 138 27.42 15.45 13.04
C LYS A 138 26.99 16.91 13.01
N GLY A 139 27.60 17.71 13.90
CA GLY A 139 27.40 19.14 14.01
C GLY A 139 27.62 19.84 12.66
N LEU A 140 26.54 20.37 12.10
CA LEU A 140 26.56 21.30 10.98
C LEU A 140 27.30 22.57 11.39
N LYS A 141 28.31 22.92 10.58
CA LYS A 141 29.11 24.14 10.67
C LYS A 141 28.20 25.37 10.76
N LYS A 142 28.13 26.02 11.92
CA LYS A 142 27.50 27.34 12.09
C LYS A 142 28.38 28.40 11.42
N GLY A 143 27.72 29.21 10.58
CA GLY A 143 28.34 30.24 9.76
C GLY A 143 29.07 31.33 10.54
N LEU A 144 30.16 31.80 9.95
CA LEU A 144 30.78 33.09 10.23
C LEU A 144 29.82 34.19 9.77
N TYR A 145 29.16 34.87 10.71
CA TYR A 145 28.71 36.25 10.52
C TYR A 145 29.19 37.04 11.73
N LYS A 146 30.30 37.76 11.57
CA LYS A 146 30.71 38.86 12.45
C LYS A 146 30.08 40.12 11.86
N SER A 147 29.09 40.68 12.55
CA SER A 147 28.71 42.09 12.38
C SER A 147 29.12 42.82 13.66
N PRO A 148 30.01 43.83 13.60
CA PRO A 148 30.35 44.64 14.76
C PRO A 148 29.21 45.63 15.03
N SER A 149 28.65 45.59 16.24
CA SER A 149 27.85 46.69 16.76
C SER A 149 28.82 47.73 17.33
N GLU A 150 28.88 48.91 16.72
CA GLU A 150 29.51 50.08 17.33
C GLU A 150 28.68 50.53 18.55
N PRO A 151 29.31 50.89 19.68
CA PRO A 151 28.69 51.75 20.67
C PRO A 151 29.16 53.20 20.49
N ILE A 152 28.17 54.09 20.51
CA ILE A 152 28.15 55.53 20.88
C ILE A 152 29.45 56.13 21.43
#